data_AF-A0A8B0SKM7-F1
#
_entry.id   AF-A0A8B0SKM7-F1
#
_cell.length_a   1.000
_cell.length_b   1.000
_cell.length_c   1.000
_cell.angle_alpha   90.00
_cell.angle_beta   90.00
_cell.angle_gamma   90.00
#
_symmetry.space_group_name_H-M   'P 1'
#
loop_
_entity.id
_entity.type
_entity.pdbx_description
1 polymer ?
#
loop_
_entity_poly.entity_id
_entity_poly.type
_entity_poly.pdbx_seq_one_letter_code
_entity_poly.pdbx_strand_id
1 'polypeptide(L)'
;MTHAITINVSDALYQQLYQAASLFQQPTEAIILDSLRHTLPPIFEDIPVGYQNDVFPLLAMNDQELLQESRRVFPSEHWQSYESLLEQKKLGQLLSDDEQALQALRREADVLTFRRSYAAVLLKRRGYRLTPPRGELQSA
;
A
#
# COMPACT_ATOMS: atom_id res chain seq x y z
N MET A 1 -20.12 -7.23 -10.49
CA MET A 1 -20.53 -8.64 -10.28
C MET A 1 -20.48 -8.94 -8.79
N THR A 2 -21.39 -9.74 -8.26
CA THR A 2 -21.46 -10.11 -6.84
C THR A 2 -21.15 -11.59 -6.66
N HIS A 3 -20.43 -11.94 -5.59
CA HIS A 3 -20.09 -13.32 -5.23
C HIS A 3 -20.59 -13.60 -3.81
N ALA A 4 -21.25 -14.73 -3.60
CA ALA A 4 -21.71 -15.15 -2.28
C ALA A 4 -20.62 -15.95 -1.55
N ILE A 5 -20.38 -15.62 -0.27
CA ILE A 5 -19.40 -16.29 0.58
C ILE A 5 -20.13 -16.82 1.82
N THR A 6 -19.96 -18.10 2.14
CA THR A 6 -20.47 -18.69 3.38
C THR A 6 -19.35 -18.72 4.42
N ILE A 7 -19.60 -18.09 5.57
CA ILE A 7 -18.66 -18.06 6.70
C ILE A 7 -19.31 -18.67 7.93
N ASN A 8 -18.57 -19.53 8.64
CA ASN A 8 -19.00 -20.04 9.93
C ASN A 8 -18.52 -19.07 11.01
N VAL A 9 -19.45 -18.52 11.80
CA VAL A 9 -19.18 -17.60 12.91
C VAL A 9 -19.70 -18.21 14.21
N SER A 10 -19.15 -17.79 15.35
CA SER A 10 -19.69 -18.20 16.65
C SER A 10 -21.07 -17.58 16.89
N ASP A 11 -21.92 -18.27 17.66
CA ASP A 11 -23.25 -17.76 18.03
C ASP A 11 -23.18 -16.37 18.68
N ALA A 12 -22.15 -16.16 19.53
CA ALA A 12 -21.92 -14.87 20.18
C ALA A 12 -21.67 -13.75 19.16
N LEU A 13 -20.84 -13.98 18.15
CA LEU A 13 -20.56 -13.00 17.10
C LEU A 13 -21.80 -12.73 16.24
N TYR A 14 -22.55 -13.79 15.88
CA TYR A 14 -23.78 -13.64 15.13
C TYR A 14 -24.81 -12.78 15.88
N GLN A 15 -25.00 -13.03 17.19
CA GLN A 15 -25.91 -12.23 18.01
C GLN A 15 -25.49 -10.76 18.08
N GLN A 16 -24.19 -10.47 18.21
CA GLN A 16 -23.69 -9.10 18.19
C GLN A 16 -23.98 -8.40 16.86
N LEU A 17 -23.72 -9.06 15.74
CA LEU A 17 -24.00 -8.53 14.40
C LEU A 17 -25.50 -8.29 14.18
N TYR A 18 -26.34 -9.23 14.64
CA TYR A 18 -27.80 -9.10 14.56
C TYR A 18 -28.34 -7.95 15.41
N GLN A 19 -27.81 -7.77 16.62
CA GLN A 19 -28.18 -6.64 17.48
C GLN A 19 -27.76 -5.30 16.87
N ALA A 20 -26.53 -5.20 16.35
CA ALA A 20 -26.08 -4.01 15.64
C ALA A 20 -26.98 -3.68 14.44
N ALA A 21 -27.30 -4.69 13.62
CA ALA A 21 -28.21 -4.56 12.48
C ALA A 21 -29.59 -4.04 12.89
N SER A 22 -30.13 -4.57 13.98
CA SER A 22 -31.42 -4.12 14.54
C SER A 22 -31.39 -2.67 15.02
N LEU A 23 -30.30 -2.26 15.68
CA LEU A 23 -30.11 -0.89 16.15
C LEU A 23 -29.98 0.11 15.00
N PHE A 24 -29.23 -0.24 13.96
CA PHE A 24 -29.04 0.60 12.78
C PHE A 24 -30.16 0.47 11.74
N GLN A 25 -31.17 -0.36 12.00
CA GLN A 25 -32.28 -0.66 11.08
C GLN A 25 -31.79 -1.09 9.68
N GLN A 26 -30.70 -1.86 9.65
CA GLN A 26 -30.07 -2.34 8.44
C GLN A 26 -30.07 -3.87 8.43
N PRO A 27 -30.03 -4.51 7.25
CA PRO A 27 -29.88 -5.97 7.19
C PRO A 27 -28.51 -6.36 7.77
N THR A 28 -28.45 -7.53 8.42
CA THR A 28 -27.20 -8.06 9.00
C THR A 28 -26.08 -8.14 7.96
N GLU A 29 -26.42 -8.45 6.71
CA GLU A 29 -25.48 -8.41 5.59
C GLU A 29 -24.84 -7.03 5.39
N ALA A 30 -25.59 -5.93 5.51
CA ALA A 30 -25.03 -4.59 5.34
C ALA A 30 -24.01 -4.27 6.45
N ILE A 31 -24.30 -4.65 7.70
CA ILE A 31 -23.37 -4.49 8.82
C ILE A 31 -22.11 -5.34 8.62
N ILE A 32 -22.26 -6.58 8.14
CA ILE A 32 -21.13 -7.47 7.84
C ILE A 32 -20.28 -6.87 6.73
N LEU A 33 -20.89 -6.44 5.61
CA LEU A 33 -20.18 -5.84 4.50
C LEU A 33 -19.47 -4.55 4.89
N ASP A 34 -20.11 -3.69 5.69
CA ASP A 34 -19.50 -2.45 6.17
C ASP A 34 -18.32 -2.74 7.10
N SER A 35 -18.48 -3.68 8.04
CA SER A 35 -17.39 -4.14 8.91
C SER A 35 -16.23 -4.71 8.09
N LEU A 36 -16.53 -5.53 7.09
CA LEU A 36 -15.51 -6.09 6.19
C LEU A 36 -14.79 -4.99 5.40
N ARG A 37 -15.50 -4.01 4.84
CA ARG A 37 -14.90 -2.86 4.14
C ARG A 37 -13.98 -2.03 5.04
N HIS A 38 -14.34 -1.86 6.31
CA HIS A 38 -13.48 -1.17 7.27
C HIS A 38 -12.23 -2.00 7.62
N THR A 39 -12.36 -3.32 7.73
CA THR A 39 -11.21 -4.21 8.01
C THR A 39 -10.29 -4.41 6.81
N LEU A 40 -10.83 -4.51 5.59
CA LEU A 40 -10.05 -4.70 4.38
C LEU A 40 -9.37 -3.37 3.96
N PRO A 41 -8.05 -3.37 3.71
CA PRO A 41 -7.36 -2.23 3.11
C PRO A 41 -7.98 -1.84 1.75
N PRO A 42 -8.44 -0.60 1.53
CA PRO A 42 -9.00 -0.16 0.25
C PRO A 42 -7.95 -0.19 -0.88
N ILE A 43 -6.66 -0.10 -0.50
CA ILE A 43 -5.55 0.11 -1.42
C ILE A 43 -5.18 -1.17 -2.18
N PHE A 44 -5.82 -2.31 -1.92
CA PHE A 44 -5.65 -3.48 -2.78
C PHE A 44 -6.05 -3.20 -4.24
N GLU A 45 -6.97 -2.26 -4.44
CA GLU A 45 -7.45 -1.87 -5.77
C GLU A 45 -6.53 -0.84 -6.46
N ASP A 46 -5.76 -0.06 -5.69
CA ASP A 46 -4.93 1.03 -6.21
C ASP A 46 -3.49 0.62 -6.59
N ILE A 47 -3.05 -0.58 -6.20
CA ILE A 47 -1.69 -1.06 -6.52
C ILE A 47 -1.70 -1.73 -7.90
N PRO A 48 -0.95 -1.21 -8.90
CA PRO A 48 -0.87 -1.85 -10.20
C PRO A 48 -0.31 -3.27 -10.09
N VAL A 49 -0.83 -4.20 -10.90
CA VAL A 49 -0.52 -5.64 -10.85
C VAL A 49 0.98 -5.93 -10.80
N GLY A 50 1.79 -5.15 -11.52
CA GLY A 50 3.25 -5.30 -11.55
C GLY A 50 3.98 -5.09 -10.21
N TYR A 51 3.35 -4.42 -9.23
CA TYR A 51 3.92 -4.10 -7.93
C TYR A 51 3.25 -4.86 -6.77
N GLN A 52 2.18 -5.61 -7.02
CA GLN A 52 1.44 -6.31 -5.97
C GLN A 52 2.31 -7.31 -5.20
N ASN A 53 3.17 -8.06 -5.90
CA ASN A 53 4.09 -9.01 -5.28
C ASN A 53 5.11 -8.34 -4.35
N ASP A 54 5.48 -7.08 -4.63
CA ASP A 54 6.43 -6.33 -3.82
C ASP A 54 5.77 -5.68 -2.59
N VAL A 55 4.46 -5.42 -2.65
CA VAL A 55 3.70 -4.65 -1.64
C VAL A 55 2.85 -5.55 -0.73
N PHE A 56 2.24 -6.61 -1.23
CA PHE A 56 1.41 -7.52 -0.42
C PHE A 56 2.11 -8.15 0.79
N PRO A 57 3.44 -8.44 0.77
CA PRO A 57 4.14 -8.90 1.95
C PRO A 57 4.04 -7.95 3.17
N LEU A 58 3.79 -6.65 2.95
CA LEU A 58 3.63 -5.67 4.04
C LEU A 58 2.40 -5.97 4.92
N LEU A 59 1.39 -6.68 4.41
CA LEU A 59 0.22 -7.06 5.20
C LEU A 59 0.57 -7.91 6.42
N ALA A 60 1.57 -8.77 6.27
CA ALA A 60 2.02 -9.68 7.31
C ALA A 60 2.98 -9.01 8.31
N MET A 61 3.44 -7.78 8.03
CA MET A 61 4.39 -7.08 8.86
C MET A 61 3.76 -6.57 10.17
N ASN A 62 4.55 -6.63 11.23
CA ASN A 62 4.25 -5.99 12.51
C ASN A 62 4.50 -4.47 12.45
N ASP A 63 4.13 -3.77 13.52
CA ASP A 63 4.19 -2.31 13.54
C ASP A 63 5.61 -1.75 13.44
N GLN A 64 6.61 -2.42 14.01
CA GLN A 64 8.01 -1.99 13.92
C GLN A 64 8.54 -2.15 12.50
N GLU A 65 8.23 -3.27 11.84
CA GLU A 65 8.59 -3.53 10.45
C GLU A 65 7.96 -2.50 9.51
N LEU A 66 6.67 -2.20 9.70
CA LEU A 66 5.98 -1.16 8.93
C LEU A 66 6.56 0.23 9.18
N LEU A 67 6.95 0.54 10.43
CA LEU A 67 7.59 1.81 10.75
C LEU A 67 8.93 1.95 10.03
N GLN A 68 9.74 0.89 10.00
CA GLN A 68 10.99 0.86 9.25
C GLN A 68 10.72 1.04 7.75
N GLU A 69 9.76 0.29 7.21
CA GLU A 69 9.41 0.35 5.79
C GLU A 69 8.94 1.75 5.37
N SER A 70 8.07 2.39 6.15
CA SER A 70 7.57 3.75 5.88
C SER A 70 8.68 4.81 5.84
N ARG A 71 9.77 4.57 6.58
CA ARG A 71 10.93 5.47 6.72
C ARG A 71 12.08 5.13 5.78
N ARG A 72 11.97 4.06 4.99
CA ARG A 72 13.00 3.73 4.01
C ARG A 72 13.22 4.90 3.05
N VAL A 73 14.46 5.04 2.63
CA VAL A 73 14.89 6.06 1.67
C VAL A 73 15.55 5.36 0.49
N PHE A 74 15.46 5.99 -0.67
CA PHE A 74 16.15 5.49 -1.85
C PHE A 74 17.67 5.65 -1.63
N PRO A 75 18.48 4.60 -1.85
CA PRO A 75 19.92 4.69 -1.62
C PRO A 75 20.56 5.81 -2.44
N SER A 76 21.46 6.60 -1.82
CA SER A 76 22.10 7.74 -2.48
C SER A 76 22.94 7.33 -3.69
N GLU A 77 23.58 6.16 -3.63
CA GLU A 77 24.37 5.61 -4.73
C GLU A 77 23.49 5.26 -5.94
N HIS A 78 22.30 4.73 -5.69
CA HIS A 78 21.32 4.44 -6.73
C HIS A 78 20.76 5.74 -7.33
N TRP A 79 20.56 6.78 -6.51
CA TRP A 79 20.15 8.09 -7.00
C TRP A 79 21.19 8.73 -7.92
N GLN A 80 22.47 8.70 -7.55
CA GLN A 80 23.57 9.20 -8.39
C GLN A 80 23.69 8.43 -9.71
N SER A 81 23.53 7.11 -9.66
CA SER A 81 23.52 6.27 -10.86
C SER A 81 22.34 6.62 -11.76
N TYR A 82 21.16 6.84 -11.17
CA TYR A 82 19.96 7.23 -11.89
C TYR A 82 20.11 8.58 -12.60
N GLU A 83 20.63 9.60 -11.91
CA GLU A 83 20.90 10.92 -12.50
C GLU A 83 21.92 10.84 -13.65
N SER A 84 23.00 10.08 -13.46
CA SER A 84 24.04 9.89 -14.47
C SER A 84 23.48 9.27 -15.76
N LEU A 85 22.67 8.22 -15.63
CA LEU A 85 22.02 7.55 -16.75
C LEU A 85 20.98 8.46 -17.45
N LEU A 86 20.26 9.30 -16.70
CA LEU A 86 19.37 10.30 -17.29
C LEU A 86 20.12 11.34 -18.11
N GLU A 87 21.28 11.81 -17.66
CA GLU A 87 22.11 12.74 -18.41
C GLU A 87 22.65 12.09 -19.69
N GLN A 88 23.15 10.86 -19.62
CA GLN A 88 23.58 10.10 -20.81
C GLN A 88 22.42 9.91 -21.81
N LYS A 89 21.20 9.66 -21.32
CA LYS A 89 20.00 9.57 -22.16
C LYS A 89 19.70 10.87 -22.89
N LYS A 90 19.79 12.02 -22.20
CA LYS A 90 19.59 13.34 -22.80
C LYS A 90 20.62 13.64 -23.89
N LEU A 91 21.85 13.17 -23.70
CA LEU A 91 22.94 13.32 -24.66
C LEU A 91 22.88 12.31 -25.83
N GLY A 92 21.92 11.37 -25.82
CA GLY A 92 21.81 10.33 -26.83
C GLY A 92 22.94 9.29 -26.78
N GLN A 93 23.62 9.17 -25.64
CA GLN A 93 24.80 8.31 -25.44
C GLN A 93 24.47 7.01 -24.68
N LEU A 94 23.18 6.72 -24.49
CA LEU A 94 22.74 5.59 -23.69
C LEU A 94 22.87 4.28 -24.48
N LEU A 95 23.61 3.32 -23.92
CA LEU A 95 23.71 1.96 -24.46
C LEU A 95 22.50 1.12 -24.05
N SER A 96 22.29 -0.01 -24.72
CA SER A 96 21.17 -0.93 -24.38
C SER A 96 21.24 -1.42 -22.93
N ASP A 97 22.44 -1.66 -22.40
CA ASP A 97 22.63 -2.12 -21.01
C ASP A 97 22.31 -0.98 -20.01
N ASP A 98 22.65 0.26 -20.38
CA ASP A 98 22.34 1.46 -19.60
C ASP A 98 20.83 1.74 -19.57
N GLU A 99 20.10 1.44 -20.66
CA GLU A 99 18.64 1.51 -20.68
C GLU A 99 17.99 0.52 -19.71
N GLN A 100 18.50 -0.71 -19.64
CA GLN A 100 18.01 -1.72 -18.71
C GLN A 100 18.31 -1.31 -17.26
N ALA A 101 19.52 -0.81 -16.99
CA ALA A 101 19.89 -0.28 -15.68
C ALA A 101 18.99 0.89 -15.25
N LEU A 102 18.71 1.82 -16.18
CA LEU A 102 17.82 2.95 -15.93
C LEU A 102 16.38 2.49 -15.63
N GLN A 103 15.87 1.50 -16.36
CA GLN A 103 14.55 0.92 -16.09
C GLN A 103 14.49 0.21 -14.73
N ALA A 104 15.54 -0.53 -14.37
CA ALA A 104 15.64 -1.19 -13.07
C ALA A 104 15.61 -0.19 -11.91
N LEU A 105 16.37 0.91 -12.01
CA LEU A 105 16.39 1.97 -11.00
C LEU A 105 15.03 2.68 -10.86
N ARG A 106 14.32 2.91 -11.97
CA ARG A 106 12.95 3.45 -11.94
C ARG A 106 12.00 2.52 -11.20
N ARG A 107 12.01 1.24 -11.57
CA ARG A 107 11.17 0.23 -10.91
C ARG A 107 11.46 0.16 -9.41
N GLU A 108 12.73 0.21 -9.01
CA GLU A 108 13.11 0.20 -7.59
C GLU A 108 12.55 1.41 -6.84
N ALA A 109 12.65 2.61 -7.43
CA ALA A 109 12.09 3.83 -6.86
C ALA A 109 10.55 3.77 -6.76
N ASP A 110 9.87 3.22 -7.77
CA ASP A 110 8.42 3.01 -7.75
C ASP A 110 8.02 2.04 -6.64
N VAL A 111 8.68 0.87 -6.58
CA VAL A 111 8.44 -0.15 -5.54
C VAL A 111 8.63 0.45 -4.15
N LEU A 112 9.70 1.21 -3.94
CA LEU A 112 9.94 1.89 -2.68
C LEU A 112 8.80 2.85 -2.34
N THR A 113 8.34 3.64 -3.30
CA THR A 113 7.24 4.59 -3.10
C THR A 113 5.96 3.87 -2.70
N PHE A 114 5.58 2.81 -3.42
CA PHE A 114 4.40 2.02 -3.08
C PHE A 114 4.51 1.38 -1.69
N ARG A 115 5.63 0.74 -1.38
CA ARG A 115 5.84 0.10 -0.07
C ARG A 115 5.78 1.12 1.07
N ARG A 116 6.40 2.29 0.92
CA ARG A 116 6.36 3.34 1.95
C ARG A 116 4.96 3.88 2.18
N SER A 117 4.26 4.22 1.10
CA SER A 117 2.90 4.75 1.17
C SER A 117 1.94 3.73 1.77
N TYR A 118 2.06 2.46 1.36
CA TYR A 118 1.22 1.39 1.88
C TYR A 118 1.50 1.10 3.36
N ALA A 119 2.78 1.03 3.76
CA ALA A 119 3.17 0.89 5.16
C ALA A 119 2.61 2.04 6.01
N ALA A 120 2.64 3.26 5.49
CA ALA A 120 2.08 4.42 6.18
C ALA A 120 0.56 4.29 6.41
N VAL A 121 -0.20 3.83 5.40
CA VAL A 121 -1.64 3.66 5.58
C VAL A 121 -1.97 2.51 6.54
N LEU A 122 -1.25 1.39 6.48
CA LEU A 122 -1.43 0.29 7.42
C LEU A 122 -1.22 0.76 8.87
N LEU A 123 -0.16 1.53 9.12
CA LEU A 123 0.11 2.13 10.43
C LEU A 123 -0.98 3.11 10.86
N LYS A 124 -1.45 3.99 9.96
CA LYS A 124 -2.56 4.93 10.26
C LYS A 124 -3.82 4.18 10.69
N ARG A 125 -4.14 3.06 10.02
CA ARG A 125 -5.27 2.19 10.38
C ARG A 125 -5.09 1.50 11.73
N ARG A 126 -3.85 1.13 12.08
CA ARG A 126 -3.50 0.57 13.39
C ARG A 126 -3.44 1.63 14.51
N GLY A 127 -3.81 2.89 14.21
CA GLY A 127 -3.89 3.97 15.19
C GLY A 127 -2.61 4.79 15.35
N TYR A 128 -1.58 4.55 14.54
CA TYR A 128 -0.35 5.35 14.58
C TYR A 128 -0.56 6.71 13.92
N ARG A 129 -0.17 7.78 14.62
CA ARG A 129 -0.06 9.11 14.03
C ARG A 129 1.26 9.21 13.28
N LEU A 130 1.17 9.04 11.96
CA LEU A 130 2.32 9.31 11.10
C LEU A 130 2.36 10.79 10.75
N THR A 131 3.50 11.41 11.00
CA THR A 131 3.84 12.67 10.34
C THR A 131 3.95 12.38 8.84
N PRO A 132 3.24 13.10 7.96
CA PRO A 132 3.35 12.87 6.53
C PRO A 132 4.81 12.97 6.09
N PRO A 133 5.25 12.17 5.09
CA PRO A 133 6.59 12.30 4.54
C PRO A 133 6.78 13.75 4.08
N ARG A 134 7.89 14.37 4.53
CA ARG A 134 8.28 15.74 4.19
C ARG A 134 8.58 15.78 2.68
N GLY A 135 7.56 15.99 1.86
CA GLY A 135 7.67 16.01 0.39
C GLY A 135 6.44 16.51 -0.37
N GLU A 136 5.24 16.50 0.20
CA GLU A 136 3.99 16.86 -0.52
C GLU A 136 3.25 18.06 0.10
N LEU A 137 3.97 19.13 0.47
CA LEU A 137 3.36 20.41 0.88
C LEU A 137 3.88 21.60 0.07
N GLN A 138 4.15 21.41 -1.22
CA GLN A 138 4.29 22.51 -2.16
C GLN A 138 3.56 22.17 -3.45
N SER A 139 2.25 22.40 -3.49
CA SER A 139 1.41 22.67 -4.67
C SER A 139 -0.05 22.75 -4.23
N ALA A 140 -0.42 23.87 -3.61
CA ALA A 140 -1.79 24.38 -3.58
C ALA A 140 -1.72 25.87 -3.92
#